data_AF-A0A356KQK4-F1
#
_entry.id   AF-A0A356KQK4-F1
#
_cell.length_a   1.000
_cell.length_b   1.000
_cell.length_c   1.000
_cell.angle_alpha   90.00
_cell.angle_beta   90.00
_cell.angle_gamma   90.00
#
_symmetry.space_group_name_H-M   'P 1'
#
loop_
_entity.id
_entity.type
_entity.pdbx_description
1 polymer ?
#
loop_
_entity_poly.entity_id
_entity_poly.type
_entity_poly.pdbx_seq_one_letter_code
_entity_poly.pdbx_strand_id
1 'polypeptide(L)'
;MLVLTLGGCSTQTVALNERWRPLVEVVERPDLLISAGVATTLGTRLYVADLRAFEASFPAGSVEREALLLHEQVHAQRQLGEGLGPWLARYLNDADFMWREEQEGWFLQLRHLQANGRPLAPVVIAELLAGYRNLTGPMVSAQEALTWVQDVLAGRWSPSSVPASVPPAPEEGL
;
A
#
# COMPACT_ATOMS: atom_id res chain seq x y z
N MET A 1 -11.33 44.22 -19.30
CA MET A 1 -10.34 43.80 -18.29
C MET A 1 -10.33 42.28 -18.29
N LEU A 2 -9.33 41.69 -18.95
CA LEU A 2 -9.21 40.24 -19.14
C LEU A 2 -8.54 39.69 -17.88
N VAL A 3 -9.29 38.98 -17.03
CA VAL A 3 -8.73 38.25 -15.89
C VAL A 3 -8.12 36.96 -16.44
N LEU A 4 -6.81 36.99 -16.69
CA LEU A 4 -6.00 35.80 -16.90
C LEU A 4 -5.89 35.08 -15.54
N THR A 5 -6.79 34.13 -15.30
CA THR A 5 -6.56 33.13 -14.25
C THR A 5 -5.43 32.22 -14.72
N LEU A 6 -4.23 32.43 -14.18
CA LEU A 6 -3.19 31.41 -14.13
C LEU A 6 -3.78 30.24 -13.36
N GLY A 7 -4.30 29.24 -14.08
CA GLY A 7 -4.72 27.97 -13.51
C GLY A 7 -3.48 27.28 -12.98
N GLY A 8 -3.15 27.54 -11.72
CA GLY A 8 -2.18 26.75 -10.99
C GLY A 8 -2.60 25.28 -11.06
N CYS A 9 -1.64 24.38 -11.23
CA CYS A 9 -1.85 22.95 -11.14
C CYS A 9 -2.55 22.63 -9.81
N SER A 10 -3.88 22.50 -9.82
CA SER A 10 -4.60 22.07 -8.64
C SER A 10 -4.31 20.59 -8.49
N THR A 11 -3.34 20.25 -7.65
CA THR A 11 -3.15 18.87 -7.21
C THR A 11 -4.46 18.44 -6.55
N GLN A 12 -5.17 17.51 -7.19
CA GLN A 12 -6.42 16.98 -6.63
C GLN A 12 -6.08 16.10 -5.43
N THR A 13 -6.86 16.22 -4.37
CA THR A 13 -6.65 15.49 -3.11
C THR A 13 -7.97 14.99 -2.54
N VAL A 14 -7.91 13.86 -1.83
CA VAL A 14 -9.01 13.31 -1.04
C VAL A 14 -8.50 13.06 0.37
N ALA A 15 -9.10 13.73 1.35
CA ALA A 15 -8.77 13.56 2.76
C ALA A 15 -9.15 12.15 3.24
N LEU A 16 -8.26 11.55 4.04
CA LEU A 16 -8.51 10.29 4.74
C LEU A 16 -9.02 10.58 6.16
N ASN A 17 -9.90 9.71 6.65
CA ASN A 17 -10.42 9.81 8.01
C ASN A 17 -9.36 9.49 9.07
N GLU A 18 -9.66 9.81 10.32
CA GLU A 18 -8.68 9.72 11.42
C GLU A 18 -8.19 8.30 11.72
N ARG A 19 -8.97 7.26 11.43
CA ARG A 19 -8.52 5.87 11.65
C ARG A 19 -7.30 5.48 10.79
N TRP A 20 -7.06 6.19 9.69
CA TRP A 20 -5.93 5.93 8.79
C TRP A 20 -4.63 6.62 9.19
N ARG A 21 -4.62 7.37 10.30
CA ARG A 21 -3.39 8.02 10.77
C ARG A 21 -2.24 7.02 10.87
N PRO A 22 -1.02 7.38 10.43
CA PRO A 22 -0.59 8.73 10.09
C PRO A 22 -0.90 9.17 8.65
N LEU A 23 -1.51 8.33 7.81
CA LEU A 23 -1.98 8.76 6.49
C LEU A 23 -3.11 9.78 6.61
N VAL A 24 -3.05 10.85 5.81
CA VAL A 24 -3.98 11.99 5.93
C VAL A 24 -4.73 12.29 4.64
N GLU A 25 -4.17 11.95 3.49
CA GLU A 25 -4.79 12.23 2.19
C GLU A 25 -4.22 11.34 1.09
N VAL A 26 -5.04 11.13 0.05
CA VAL A 26 -4.64 10.62 -1.25
C VAL A 26 -4.43 11.81 -2.17
N VAL A 27 -3.29 11.87 -2.86
CA VAL A 27 -2.84 13.01 -3.66
C VAL A 27 -2.55 12.57 -5.09
N GLU A 28 -3.13 13.26 -6.06
CA GLU A 28 -2.85 13.00 -7.47
C GLU A 28 -1.48 13.58 -7.87
N ARG A 29 -0.58 12.73 -8.37
CA ARG A 29 0.75 13.10 -8.88
C ARG A 29 1.09 12.27 -10.13
N PRO A 30 0.60 12.69 -11.32
CA PRO A 30 0.85 11.96 -12.57
C PRO A 30 2.33 11.99 -12.99
N ASP A 31 3.12 12.92 -12.44
CA ASP A 31 4.56 13.03 -12.67
C ASP A 31 5.38 12.04 -11.83
N LEU A 32 4.81 11.52 -10.74
CA LEU A 32 5.48 10.56 -9.86
C LEU A 32 5.24 9.11 -10.31
N LEU A 33 4.09 8.84 -10.94
CA LEU A 33 3.59 7.50 -11.22
C LEU A 33 3.03 7.40 -12.64
N ILE A 34 3.28 6.26 -13.29
CA ILE A 34 2.92 6.04 -14.71
C ILE A 34 1.66 5.19 -14.91
N SER A 35 1.05 4.65 -13.85
CA SER A 35 -0.13 3.78 -13.96
C SER A 35 -1.19 4.07 -12.89
N ALA A 36 -2.45 3.97 -13.30
CA ALA A 36 -3.63 4.35 -12.50
C ALA A 36 -3.92 3.41 -11.30
N GLY A 37 -3.35 2.21 -11.30
CA GLY A 37 -3.54 1.21 -10.23
C GLY A 37 -2.41 1.18 -9.21
N VAL A 38 -1.38 2.02 -9.38
CA VAL A 38 -0.25 2.09 -8.44
C VAL A 38 -0.51 3.23 -7.47
N ALA A 39 -0.36 2.90 -6.19
CA ALA A 39 -0.31 3.86 -5.12
C ALA A 39 1.08 3.79 -4.45
N THR A 40 1.55 4.91 -3.90
CA THR A 40 2.85 4.94 -3.20
C THR A 40 2.79 5.91 -2.05
N THR A 41 3.17 5.47 -0.86
CA THR A 41 3.24 6.33 0.32
C THR A 41 4.56 7.07 0.46
N LEU A 42 4.50 8.38 0.69
CA LEU A 42 5.64 9.18 1.17
C LEU A 42 5.20 10.04 2.37
N GLY A 43 5.81 9.78 3.52
CA GLY A 43 5.48 10.39 4.81
C GLY A 43 4.04 10.06 5.21
N THR A 44 3.18 11.07 5.16
CA THR A 44 1.77 10.99 5.61
C THR A 44 0.76 10.95 4.47
N ARG A 45 1.23 10.78 3.22
CA ARG A 45 0.41 10.91 2.02
C ARG A 45 0.55 9.69 1.14
N LEU A 46 -0.58 9.28 0.58
CA LEU A 46 -0.65 8.29 -0.49
C LEU A 46 -0.70 9.01 -1.83
N TYR A 47 0.18 8.67 -2.76
CA TYR A 47 0.23 9.27 -4.09
C TYR A 47 -0.31 8.31 -5.14
N VAL A 48 -1.08 8.83 -6.10
CA VAL A 48 -1.67 8.08 -7.22
C VAL A 48 -1.52 8.86 -8.53
N ALA A 49 -1.47 8.19 -9.67
CA ALA A 49 -1.31 8.87 -10.96
C ALA A 49 -2.57 9.64 -11.42
N ASP A 50 -3.75 9.05 -11.20
CA ASP A 50 -5.06 9.59 -11.54
C ASP A 50 -6.03 9.26 -10.40
N LEU A 51 -6.52 10.30 -9.72
CA LEU A 51 -7.35 10.16 -8.54
C LEU A 51 -8.74 9.60 -8.89
N ARG A 52 -9.29 9.98 -10.04
CA ARG A 52 -10.60 9.48 -10.48
C ARG A 52 -10.53 7.99 -10.84
N ALA A 53 -9.49 7.58 -11.56
CA ALA A 53 -9.28 6.17 -11.90
C ALA A 53 -8.98 5.33 -10.64
N PHE A 54 -8.24 5.91 -9.69
CA PHE A 54 -8.02 5.31 -8.38
C PHE A 54 -9.35 5.10 -7.64
N GLU A 55 -10.20 6.13 -7.53
CA GLU A 55 -11.49 6.01 -6.83
C GLU A 55 -12.47 5.06 -7.53
N ALA A 56 -12.40 4.93 -8.86
CA ALA A 56 -13.17 3.95 -9.60
C ALA A 56 -12.72 2.51 -9.32
N SER A 57 -11.42 2.29 -9.12
CA SER A 57 -10.82 0.98 -8.84
C SER A 57 -10.91 0.62 -7.36
N PHE A 58 -10.82 1.62 -6.48
CA PHE A 58 -10.84 1.53 -5.02
C PHE A 58 -11.87 2.51 -4.43
N PRO A 59 -13.19 2.21 -4.58
CA PRO A 59 -14.24 3.07 -4.03
C PRO A 59 -14.11 3.26 -2.52
N ALA A 60 -14.54 4.42 -2.01
CA ALA A 60 -14.58 4.66 -0.58
C ALA A 60 -15.44 3.59 0.13
N GLY A 61 -14.90 2.99 1.20
CA GLY A 61 -15.56 1.91 1.94
C GLY A 61 -15.48 0.52 1.30
N SER A 62 -14.80 0.36 0.15
CA SER A 62 -14.56 -0.99 -0.39
C SER A 62 -13.49 -1.74 0.40
N VAL A 63 -13.65 -3.07 0.48
CA VAL A 63 -12.66 -3.96 1.09
C VAL A 63 -11.28 -3.78 0.44
N GLU A 64 -11.24 -3.59 -0.88
CA GLU A 64 -9.98 -3.35 -1.62
C GLU A 64 -9.29 -2.08 -1.15
N ARG A 65 -10.05 -0.99 -0.97
CA ARG A 65 -9.49 0.29 -0.53
C ARG A 65 -9.01 0.17 0.91
N GLU A 66 -9.75 -0.49 1.78
CA GLU A 66 -9.31 -0.71 3.16
C GLU A 66 -8.03 -1.56 3.22
N ALA A 67 -7.96 -2.63 2.43
CA ALA A 67 -6.78 -3.49 2.36
C ALA A 67 -5.53 -2.73 1.87
N LEU A 68 -5.68 -1.91 0.82
CA LEU A 68 -4.61 -1.04 0.34
C LEU A 68 -4.19 -0.01 1.40
N LEU A 69 -5.15 0.67 2.04
CA LEU A 69 -4.82 1.68 3.05
C LEU A 69 -4.15 1.08 4.29
N LEU A 70 -4.45 -0.17 4.66
CA LEU A 70 -3.71 -0.90 5.69
C LEU A 70 -2.24 -1.11 5.31
N HIS A 71 -1.99 -1.54 4.07
CA HIS A 71 -0.63 -1.68 3.54
C HIS A 71 0.13 -0.36 3.61
N GLU A 72 -0.46 0.69 3.06
CA GLU A 72 0.16 2.01 2.94
C GLU A 72 0.36 2.68 4.31
N GLN A 73 -0.53 2.41 5.27
CA GLN A 73 -0.39 2.90 6.64
C GLN A 73 0.87 2.35 7.32
N VAL A 74 1.25 1.09 7.05
CA VAL A 74 2.50 0.51 7.55
C VAL A 74 3.70 1.27 7.01
N HIS A 75 3.75 1.54 5.70
CA HIS A 75 4.82 2.36 5.12
C HIS A 75 4.89 3.73 5.77
N ALA A 76 3.75 4.40 5.96
CA ALA A 76 3.70 5.71 6.59
C ALA A 76 4.27 5.68 8.03
N GLN A 77 3.86 4.69 8.83
CA GLN A 77 4.33 4.52 10.21
C GLN A 77 5.84 4.29 10.26
N ARG A 78 6.36 3.40 9.40
CA ARG A 78 7.78 3.04 9.38
C ARG A 78 8.66 4.16 8.83
N GLN A 79 8.21 4.86 7.79
CA GLN A 79 8.88 6.07 7.27
C GLN A 79 9.00 7.16 8.34
N LEU A 80 7.98 7.35 9.18
CA LEU A 80 8.02 8.32 10.28
C LEU A 80 8.89 7.84 11.45
N GLY A 81 8.89 6.54 11.75
CA GLY A 81 9.70 5.96 12.82
C GLY A 81 11.20 5.96 12.52
N GLU A 82 11.60 5.70 11.28
CA GLU A 82 13.01 5.64 10.85
C GLU A 82 13.52 6.95 10.24
N GLY A 83 12.61 7.88 9.92
CA GLY A 83 12.88 9.08 9.14
C GLY A 83 12.82 8.81 7.63
N LEU A 84 12.08 9.66 6.90
CA LEU A 84 11.74 9.44 5.50
C LEU A 84 12.97 9.27 4.59
N GLY A 85 13.98 10.14 4.74
CA GLY A 85 15.20 10.09 3.90
C GLY A 85 15.99 8.79 4.08
N PRO A 86 16.41 8.43 5.30
CA PRO A 86 17.06 7.15 5.58
C PRO A 86 16.25 5.93 5.14
N TRP A 87 14.94 5.92 5.42
CA TRP A 87 14.06 4.81 5.01
C TRP A 87 14.03 4.64 3.50
N LEU A 88 13.81 5.74 2.74
CA LEU A 88 13.80 5.71 1.27
C LEU A 88 15.14 5.27 0.70
N ALA A 89 16.25 5.76 1.26
CA ALA A 89 17.58 5.38 0.81
C ALA A 89 17.79 3.86 0.93
N ARG A 90 17.35 3.24 2.03
CA ARG A 90 17.41 1.78 2.21
C ARG A 90 16.46 1.05 1.26
N TYR A 91 15.19 1.46 1.21
CA TYR A 91 14.18 0.85 0.34
C TYR A 91 14.65 0.81 -1.13
N LEU A 92 15.26 1.89 -1.60
CA LEU A 92 15.74 2.01 -2.97
C LEU A 92 17.06 1.25 -3.25
N ASN A 93 17.87 0.92 -2.23
CA ASN A 93 19.22 0.39 -2.41
C ASN A 93 19.49 -0.96 -1.71
N ASP A 94 18.52 -1.53 -1.02
CA ASP A 94 18.66 -2.80 -0.29
C ASP A 94 17.42 -3.65 -0.57
N ALA A 95 17.59 -4.66 -1.43
CA ALA A 95 16.51 -5.57 -1.83
C ALA A 95 15.94 -6.37 -0.65
N ASP A 96 16.78 -6.79 0.30
CA ASP A 96 16.33 -7.55 1.47
C ASP A 96 15.52 -6.66 2.41
N PHE A 97 15.92 -5.39 2.55
CA PHE A 97 15.13 -4.41 3.29
C PHE A 97 13.79 -4.14 2.60
N MET A 98 13.79 -3.83 1.30
CA MET A 98 12.57 -3.64 0.52
C MET A 98 11.62 -4.83 0.68
N TRP A 99 12.14 -6.06 0.59
CA TRP A 99 11.32 -7.26 0.72
C TRP A 99 10.67 -7.38 2.10
N ARG A 100 11.42 -7.15 3.19
CA ARG A 100 10.84 -7.16 4.55
C ARG A 100 9.79 -6.07 4.75
N GLU A 101 10.01 -4.88 4.19
CA GLU A 101 9.03 -3.79 4.26
C GLU A 101 7.73 -4.16 3.53
N GLU A 102 7.83 -4.70 2.32
CA GLU A 102 6.67 -5.14 1.53
C GLU A 102 5.93 -6.30 2.19
N GLN A 103 6.65 -7.25 2.81
CA GLN A 103 6.02 -8.37 3.53
C GLN A 103 5.08 -7.89 4.65
N GLU A 104 5.42 -6.82 5.38
CA GLU A 104 4.56 -6.29 6.45
C GLU A 104 3.27 -5.68 5.89
N GLY A 105 3.36 -4.85 4.85
CA GLY A 105 2.20 -4.23 4.21
C GLY A 105 1.30 -5.27 3.54
N TRP A 106 1.90 -6.14 2.71
CA TRP A 106 1.16 -7.17 1.97
C TRP A 106 0.50 -8.17 2.90
N PHE A 107 1.11 -8.49 4.04
CA PHE A 107 0.46 -9.37 5.03
C PHE A 107 -0.88 -8.79 5.49
N LEU A 108 -0.92 -7.52 5.90
CA LEU A 108 -2.17 -6.90 6.34
C LEU A 108 -3.20 -6.84 5.21
N GLN A 109 -2.77 -6.47 4.00
CA GLN A 109 -3.63 -6.44 2.81
C GLN A 109 -4.23 -7.81 2.51
N LEU A 110 -3.41 -8.86 2.44
CA LEU A 110 -3.86 -10.22 2.14
C LEU A 110 -4.78 -10.79 3.23
N ARG A 111 -4.43 -10.60 4.50
CA ARG A 111 -5.26 -11.08 5.62
C ARG A 111 -6.60 -10.37 5.67
N HIS A 112 -6.64 -9.06 5.42
CA HIS A 112 -7.89 -8.30 5.37
C HIS A 112 -8.77 -8.75 4.20
N LEU A 113 -8.20 -8.91 3.00
CA LEU A 113 -8.92 -9.42 1.83
C LEU A 113 -9.48 -10.83 2.09
N GLN A 114 -8.67 -11.72 2.68
CA GLN A 114 -9.07 -13.08 3.00
C GLN A 114 -10.21 -13.12 4.04
N ALA A 115 -10.10 -12.33 5.11
CA ALA A 115 -11.12 -12.25 6.15
C ALA A 115 -12.47 -11.74 5.64
N ASN A 116 -12.45 -10.92 4.58
CA ASN A 116 -13.63 -10.39 3.92
C ASN A 116 -14.05 -11.20 2.68
N GLY A 117 -13.59 -12.45 2.56
CA GLY A 117 -14.05 -13.40 1.53
C GLY A 117 -13.63 -13.05 0.10
N ARG A 118 -12.64 -12.16 -0.09
CA ARG A 118 -12.17 -11.82 -1.43
C ARG A 118 -11.34 -12.96 -2.01
N PRO A 119 -11.54 -13.30 -3.30
CA PRO A 119 -10.73 -14.33 -3.95
C PRO A 119 -9.29 -13.85 -4.09
N LEU A 120 -8.35 -14.69 -3.65
CA LEU A 120 -6.91 -14.44 -3.73
C LEU A 120 -6.28 -15.51 -4.61
N ALA A 121 -5.53 -15.09 -5.63
CA ALA A 121 -4.82 -15.97 -6.54
C ALA A 121 -3.32 -15.91 -6.23
N PRO A 122 -2.75 -16.88 -5.49
CA PRO A 122 -1.38 -16.81 -4.99
C PRO A 122 -0.34 -16.58 -6.10
N VAL A 123 -0.53 -17.21 -7.26
CA VAL A 123 0.36 -17.08 -8.42
C VAL A 123 0.37 -15.65 -8.95
N VAL A 124 -0.80 -15.04 -9.14
CA VAL A 124 -0.90 -13.66 -9.65
C VAL A 124 -0.29 -12.66 -8.66
N ILE A 125 -0.52 -12.86 -7.36
CA ILE A 125 0.07 -12.02 -6.31
C ILE A 125 1.60 -12.16 -6.31
N ALA A 126 2.11 -13.38 -6.42
CA ALA A 126 3.55 -13.65 -6.47
C ALA A 126 4.22 -13.04 -7.71
N GLU A 127 3.57 -13.09 -8.86
CA GLU A 127 4.06 -12.44 -10.10
C GLU A 127 4.12 -10.92 -9.94
N LEU A 128 3.11 -10.32 -9.30
CA LEU A 128 3.09 -8.88 -9.02
C LEU A 128 4.24 -8.49 -8.06
N LEU A 129 4.44 -9.23 -6.98
CA LEU A 129 5.56 -9.03 -6.04
C LEU A 129 6.92 -9.19 -6.73
N ALA A 130 7.10 -10.20 -7.58
CA ALA A 130 8.34 -10.42 -8.33
C ALA A 130 8.61 -9.33 -9.39
N GLY A 131 7.57 -8.56 -9.76
CA GLY A 131 7.71 -7.38 -10.61
C GLY A 131 8.36 -6.18 -9.90
N TYR A 132 8.39 -6.18 -8.57
CA TYR A 132 8.93 -5.06 -7.78
C TYR A 132 10.45 -5.02 -7.89
N ARG A 133 10.96 -3.80 -8.08
CA ARG A 133 12.38 -3.53 -8.31
C ARG A 133 12.80 -2.27 -7.58
N ASN A 134 14.04 -2.26 -7.13
CA ASN A 134 14.72 -1.06 -6.67
C ASN A 134 15.97 -0.80 -7.54
N LEU A 135 16.86 0.10 -7.10
CA LEU A 135 18.06 0.47 -7.85
C LEU A 135 19.11 -0.64 -7.92
N THR A 136 19.01 -1.66 -7.05
CA THR A 136 19.93 -2.80 -7.02
C THR A 136 19.42 -4.02 -7.79
N GLY A 137 18.14 -4.07 -8.14
CA GLY A 137 17.57 -5.14 -8.94
C GLY A 137 16.18 -5.58 -8.48
N PRO A 138 15.77 -6.82 -8.81
CA PRO A 138 14.49 -7.37 -8.36
C PRO A 138 14.49 -7.55 -6.84
N MET A 139 13.35 -7.28 -6.22
CA MET A 139 13.14 -7.42 -4.78
C MET A 139 13.14 -8.89 -4.34
N VAL A 140 12.42 -9.74 -5.07
CA VAL A 140 12.17 -11.14 -4.72
C VAL A 140 11.94 -11.97 -5.98
N SER A 141 12.26 -13.25 -5.95
CA SER A 141 11.92 -14.18 -7.04
C SER A 141 10.44 -14.57 -7.00
N ALA A 142 9.85 -14.91 -8.16
CA ALA A 142 8.46 -15.37 -8.22
C ALA A 142 8.20 -16.63 -7.37
N GLN A 143 9.16 -17.56 -7.32
CA GLN A 143 9.04 -18.79 -6.53
C GLN A 143 9.06 -18.51 -5.01
N GLU A 144 9.95 -17.61 -4.58
CA GLU A 144 10.03 -17.21 -3.18
C GLU A 144 8.77 -16.44 -2.77
N ALA A 145 8.32 -15.48 -3.58
CA ALA A 145 7.07 -14.76 -3.36
C ALA A 145 5.87 -15.72 -3.29
N LEU A 146 5.78 -16.71 -4.18
CA LEU A 146 4.70 -17.70 -4.16
C LEU A 146 4.68 -18.52 -2.87
N THR A 147 5.85 -18.98 -2.43
CA THR A 147 5.97 -19.73 -1.17
C THR A 147 5.51 -18.88 0.00
N TRP A 148 5.97 -17.63 0.07
CA TRP A 148 5.57 -16.70 1.12
C TRP A 148 4.06 -16.40 1.10
N VAL A 149 3.47 -16.10 -0.06
CA VAL A 149 2.02 -15.84 -0.18
C VAL A 149 1.22 -17.06 0.28
N GLN A 150 1.63 -18.27 -0.10
CA GLN A 150 0.96 -19.50 0.34
C GLN A 150 1.04 -19.70 1.86
N ASP A 151 2.18 -19.37 2.48
CA ASP A 151 2.34 -19.44 3.93
C ASP A 151 1.49 -18.41 4.67
N VAL A 152 1.39 -17.17 4.17
CA VAL A 152 0.50 -16.13 4.72
C VAL A 152 -0.96 -16.57 4.68
N LEU A 153 -1.42 -17.05 3.53
CA LEU A 153 -2.82 -17.44 3.34
C LEU A 153 -3.19 -18.70 4.14
N ALA A 154 -2.22 -19.58 4.38
CA ALA A 154 -2.38 -20.73 5.25
C ALA A 154 -2.18 -20.43 6.74
N GLY A 155 -1.82 -19.19 7.11
CA GLY A 155 -1.56 -18.78 8.49
C GLY A 155 -0.28 -19.37 9.09
N ARG A 156 0.67 -19.80 8.24
CA ARG A 156 1.99 -20.31 8.66
C ARG A 156 3.05 -19.21 8.81
N TRP A 157 2.75 -18.00 8.34
CA TRP A 157 3.62 -16.85 8.45
C TRP A 157 2.87 -15.64 9.03
N SER A 158 3.54 -14.89 9.91
CA SER A 158 3.12 -13.58 10.42
C SER A 158 4.35 -12.71 10.67
N PRO A 159 4.28 -11.39 10.45
CA PRO A 159 5.40 -10.52 10.74
C PRO A 159 5.58 -10.42 12.26
N SER A 160 6.83 -10.32 12.74
CA SER A 160 7.10 -10.23 14.18
C SER A 160 6.58 -8.94 14.82
N SER A 161 6.31 -7.92 14.00
CA SER A 161 5.77 -6.61 14.40
C SER A 161 4.26 -6.58 14.60
N VAL A 162 3.51 -7.59 14.11
CA VAL A 162 2.04 -7.68 14.25
C VAL A 162 1.68 -8.90 15.09
N PRO A 163 1.09 -8.74 16.29
CA PRO A 163 0.68 -9.87 17.11
C PRO A 163 -0.39 -10.72 16.40
N ALA A 164 -0.36 -12.05 16.63
CA ALA A 164 -1.14 -13.07 15.90
C ALA A 164 -2.68 -12.94 15.98
N SER A 165 -3.22 -11.93 16.66
CA SER A 165 -4.64 -11.69 16.83
C SER A 165 -5.02 -10.32 16.24
N VAL A 166 -5.39 -10.30 14.96
CA VAL A 166 -6.30 -9.26 14.47
C VAL A 166 -7.68 -9.64 14.99
N PRO A 167 -8.30 -8.89 15.92
CA PRO A 167 -9.64 -9.19 16.37
C PRO A 167 -10.62 -9.07 15.19
N PRO A 168 -11.68 -9.88 15.14
CA PRO A 168 -12.74 -9.68 14.16
C PRO A 168 -13.28 -8.25 14.27
N ALA A 169 -13.71 -7.67 13.15
CA ALA A 169 -14.38 -6.38 13.14
C ALA A 169 -15.52 -6.39 14.18
N PRO A 170 -15.71 -5.32 14.97
CA PRO A 170 -16.86 -5.23 15.86
C PRO A 170 -18.12 -5.35 14.99
N GLU A 171 -18.98 -6.31 15.34
CA GLU A 171 -20.32 -6.39 14.77
C GLU A 171 -21.01 -5.05 15.05
N GLU A 172 -21.21 -4.23 14.02
CA GLU A 172 -22.14 -3.12 14.15
C GLU A 172 -23.52 -3.72 14.36
N GLY A 173 -24.07 -3.45 15.55
CA GLY A 173 -25.34 -3.98 16.00
C GLY A 173 -26.49 -3.67 15.04
N LEU A 174 -27.36 -4.67 14.92
CA LEU A 174 -28.71 -4.59 14.36
C LEU A 174 -29.54 -3.45 14.99
#